data_AF-B4KPV8-F1
#
_entry.id   AF-B4KPV8-F1
#
_cell.length_a   1.000
_cell.length_b   1.000
_cell.length_c   1.000
_cell.angle_alpha   90.00
_cell.angle_beta   90.00
_cell.angle_gamma   90.00
#
_symmetry.space_group_name_H-M   'P 1'
#
loop_
_entity.id
_entity.type
_entity.pdbx_description
1 polymer ?
#
loop_
_entity_poly.entity_id
_entity_poly.type
_entity_poly.pdbx_seq_one_letter_code
_entity_poly.pdbx_strand_id
1 'polypeptide(L)'
;MDVYDVSDDLIKKLNDWKLIGIISGKFNELKENHSKVNFVEHALIDFKYMEKIFLNVTLRESKCNKRSVEFRMLGNEQFSLKNRKYFQALELYNKSICYAEPNSENLSIGYANRSAVFFEWKRYRECLANIELARKANYPERLRHKLDKRERDCQQLVQQQPPDIVPYNFKMSFDAHPQVPFIANCLEMRETPDEGRFIVTTQDLVVGDIVATEEPFCSSLLAPMRYIRCSNCKEERYLTLIPCDNCCSVMFCSEECKKRANSTFHKYECPIIDLLHRMFNKIHCIALRTTLSALDLYGSIEELMAFCEQPQNQHKSVFDLDYTQLTPQEHYRAIHGLVTNQHLRSVSDLFQRSVVCAVLKHFIMEYTPLKEYLGGEEGRNFFTDLLFRHLQTSPSNMHGIDLVEQANETKDDQSHSSGAYAFLSLLNHSCAPNTLRIYEGVKAYLFVLRPIKAGGVLYDNYGAHFAVFGKKQRQETLSMQYRFNCKCEACELDYAKYRNLPFKASVPLVSNDTDLKLLGAYNYEFALNNYQKYCDFLTQNADAFPCAQISSAEECLKMALHIMVDAVPLKAKM
;
A
#
# COMPACT_ATOMS: atom_id res chain seq x y z
N MET A 1 22.64 -0.89 0.88
CA MET A 1 22.73 -1.00 -0.57
C MET A 1 21.34 -1.26 -1.09
N ASP A 2 20.62 -0.17 -1.37
CA ASP A 2 19.40 -0.21 -2.17
C ASP A 2 19.73 0.03 -3.66
N VAL A 3 18.72 0.08 -4.51
CA VAL A 3 18.91 0.30 -5.96
C VAL A 3 19.36 1.73 -6.30
N TYR A 4 19.10 2.71 -5.44
CA TYR A 4 19.58 4.07 -5.64
C TYR A 4 21.06 4.19 -5.32
N ASP A 5 21.55 3.47 -4.31
CA ASP A 5 22.99 3.34 -4.04
C ASP A 5 23.74 2.80 -5.28
N VAL A 6 23.13 1.86 -6.02
CA VAL A 6 23.70 1.32 -7.28
C VAL A 6 23.72 2.39 -8.37
N SER A 7 22.63 3.14 -8.53
CA SER A 7 22.54 4.23 -9.50
C SER A 7 23.57 5.32 -9.22
N ASP A 8 23.68 5.76 -7.98
CA ASP A 8 24.57 6.84 -7.57
C ASP A 8 26.04 6.43 -7.69
N ASP A 9 26.39 5.19 -7.31
CA ASP A 9 27.74 4.65 -7.48
C ASP A 9 28.12 4.51 -8.97
N LEU A 10 27.18 4.08 -9.81
CA LEU A 10 27.39 4.03 -11.26
C LEU A 10 27.65 5.43 -11.83
N ILE A 11 26.79 6.42 -11.49
CA ILE A 11 26.96 7.81 -11.93
C ILE A 11 28.31 8.36 -11.48
N LYS A 12 28.70 8.09 -10.23
CA LYS A 12 30.01 8.49 -9.69
C LYS A 12 31.16 7.89 -10.49
N LYS A 13 31.15 6.58 -10.76
CA LYS A 13 32.19 5.94 -11.59
C LYS A 13 32.26 6.51 -12.99
N LEU A 14 31.11 6.74 -13.62
CA LEU A 14 31.05 7.36 -14.95
C LEU A 14 31.64 8.77 -14.96
N ASN A 15 31.47 9.53 -13.89
CA ASN A 15 32.13 10.83 -13.71
C ASN A 15 33.64 10.69 -13.52
N ASP A 16 34.08 9.81 -12.61
CA ASP A 16 35.50 9.58 -12.30
C ASP A 16 36.28 9.16 -13.57
N TRP A 17 35.64 8.37 -14.44
CA TRP A 17 36.23 7.88 -15.68
C TRP A 17 35.99 8.82 -16.87
N LYS A 18 35.39 9.99 -16.65
CA LYS A 18 35.05 10.99 -17.67
C LYS A 18 34.17 10.45 -18.82
N LEU A 19 33.35 9.45 -18.53
CA LEU A 19 32.41 8.82 -19.47
C LEU A 19 31.01 9.43 -19.42
N ILE A 20 30.69 10.19 -18.37
CA ILE A 20 29.32 10.71 -18.13
C ILE A 20 28.71 11.44 -19.33
N GLY A 21 29.49 12.29 -20.01
CA GLY A 21 29.00 13.07 -21.15
C GLY A 21 28.67 12.20 -22.36
N ILE A 22 29.51 11.18 -22.62
CA ILE A 22 29.32 10.21 -23.70
C ILE A 22 28.09 9.35 -23.43
N ILE A 23 27.99 8.80 -22.21
CA ILE A 23 26.86 7.96 -21.79
C ILE A 23 25.56 8.74 -21.80
N SER A 24 25.55 9.96 -21.26
CA SER A 24 24.37 10.83 -21.26
C SER A 24 23.95 11.21 -22.68
N GLY A 25 24.90 11.49 -23.58
CA GLY A 25 24.61 11.80 -24.99
C GLY A 25 23.93 10.62 -25.68
N LYS A 26 24.55 9.43 -25.62
CA LYS A 26 23.99 8.19 -26.19
C LYS A 26 22.63 7.85 -25.61
N PHE A 27 22.46 7.94 -24.28
CA PHE A 27 21.19 7.66 -23.62
C PHE A 27 20.07 8.59 -24.10
N ASN A 28 20.38 9.86 -24.38
CA ASN A 28 19.40 10.84 -24.83
C ASN A 28 18.98 10.66 -26.30
N GLU A 29 19.83 10.04 -27.13
CA GLU A 29 19.52 9.72 -28.54
C GLU A 29 18.54 8.55 -28.69
N LEU A 30 18.47 7.67 -27.69
CA LEU A 30 17.57 6.52 -27.69
C LEU A 30 16.11 6.96 -27.59
N LYS A 31 15.26 6.50 -28.50
CA LYS A 31 13.84 6.87 -28.55
C LYS A 31 12.96 5.93 -27.75
N GLU A 32 13.15 4.62 -27.91
CA GLU A 32 12.34 3.60 -27.23
C GLU A 32 12.76 3.45 -25.77
N ASN A 33 11.78 3.18 -24.90
CA ASN A 33 12.05 3.03 -23.48
C ASN A 33 12.86 1.75 -23.19
N HIS A 34 12.56 0.63 -23.82
CA HIS A 34 13.31 -0.62 -23.66
C HIS A 34 14.76 -0.45 -24.14
N SER A 35 14.99 0.30 -25.23
CA SER A 35 16.34 0.62 -25.71
C SER A 35 17.15 1.41 -24.67
N LYS A 36 16.53 2.39 -23.98
CA LYS A 36 17.16 3.11 -22.85
C LYS A 36 17.52 2.18 -21.69
N VAL A 37 16.60 1.29 -21.31
CA VAL A 37 16.82 0.34 -20.22
C VAL A 37 17.88 -0.69 -20.58
N ASN A 38 17.84 -1.25 -21.80
CA ASN A 38 18.83 -2.18 -22.32
C ASN A 38 20.22 -1.53 -22.34
N PHE A 39 20.36 -0.29 -22.79
CA PHE A 39 21.62 0.43 -22.76
C PHE A 39 22.20 0.56 -21.33
N VAL A 40 21.36 0.91 -20.35
CA VAL A 40 21.79 1.01 -18.94
C VAL A 40 22.12 -0.37 -18.35
N GLU A 41 21.38 -1.41 -18.72
CA GLU A 41 21.68 -2.79 -18.30
C GLU A 41 23.07 -3.24 -18.77
N HIS A 42 23.44 -2.98 -20.03
CA HIS A 42 24.77 -3.30 -20.54
C HIS A 42 25.85 -2.59 -19.73
N ALA A 43 25.66 -1.31 -19.39
CA ALA A 43 26.58 -0.59 -18.52
C ALA A 43 26.66 -1.24 -17.11
N LEU A 44 25.53 -1.64 -16.52
CA LEU A 44 25.54 -2.33 -15.21
C LEU A 44 26.29 -3.67 -15.28
N ILE A 45 26.20 -4.40 -16.39
CA ILE A 45 26.93 -5.67 -16.61
C ILE A 45 28.43 -5.40 -16.80
N ASP A 46 28.80 -4.45 -17.65
CA ASP A 46 30.20 -4.11 -17.96
C ASP A 46 30.94 -3.64 -16.70
N PHE A 47 30.29 -2.82 -15.89
CA PHE A 47 30.83 -2.34 -14.61
C PHE A 47 30.63 -3.33 -13.44
N LYS A 48 30.18 -4.57 -13.72
CA LYS A 48 30.04 -5.69 -12.78
C LYS A 48 29.06 -5.43 -11.62
N TYR A 49 28.09 -4.54 -11.79
CA TYR A 49 27.06 -4.27 -10.78
C TYR A 49 26.08 -5.43 -10.62
N MET A 50 25.66 -6.08 -11.71
CA MET A 50 24.75 -7.24 -11.61
C MET A 50 25.38 -8.38 -10.81
N GLU A 51 26.64 -8.70 -11.08
CA GLU A 51 27.42 -9.69 -10.33
C GLU A 51 27.60 -9.27 -8.86
N LYS A 52 27.95 -8.00 -8.60
CA LYS A 52 28.07 -7.47 -7.24
C LYS A 52 26.75 -7.59 -6.47
N ILE A 53 25.61 -7.29 -7.10
CA ILE A 53 24.30 -7.44 -6.47
C ILE A 53 24.05 -8.91 -6.15
N PHE A 54 24.24 -9.82 -7.11
CA PHE A 54 24.04 -11.25 -6.92
C PHE A 54 24.88 -11.83 -5.77
N LEU A 55 26.13 -11.42 -5.64
CA LEU A 55 27.04 -11.88 -4.57
C LEU A 55 26.71 -11.31 -3.19
N ASN A 56 26.15 -10.09 -3.11
CA ASN A 56 25.96 -9.38 -1.84
C ASN A 56 24.50 -9.34 -1.35
N VAL A 57 23.52 -9.64 -2.22
CA VAL A 57 22.10 -9.56 -1.88
C VAL A 57 21.44 -10.92 -2.08
N THR A 58 20.87 -11.44 -1.01
CA THR A 58 20.12 -12.69 -1.02
C THR A 58 18.85 -12.56 -1.87
N LEU A 59 18.71 -13.39 -2.91
CA LEU A 59 17.51 -13.43 -3.74
C LEU A 59 16.28 -13.94 -2.97
N ARG A 60 16.42 -15.11 -2.35
CA ARG A 60 15.42 -15.73 -1.47
C ARG A 60 16.11 -16.48 -0.35
N GLU A 61 15.73 -16.20 0.89
CA GLU A 61 16.14 -16.99 2.03
C GLU A 61 15.46 -18.36 2.02
N SER A 62 16.25 -19.41 2.29
CA SER A 62 15.76 -20.78 2.43
C SER A 62 15.10 -20.99 3.79
N LYS A 63 14.13 -21.90 3.83
CA LYS A 63 13.60 -22.47 5.07
C LYS A 63 14.73 -23.02 5.94
N CYS A 64 14.64 -22.81 7.25
CA CYS A 64 15.67 -23.18 8.20
C CYS A 64 15.05 -23.43 9.58
N ASN A 65 14.99 -24.70 9.99
CA ASN A 65 14.48 -25.09 11.31
C ASN A 65 15.27 -24.44 12.47
N LYS A 66 16.59 -24.24 12.33
CA LYS A 66 17.38 -23.54 13.35
C LYS A 66 16.88 -22.11 13.58
N ARG A 67 16.70 -21.33 12.52
CA ARG A 67 16.15 -19.95 12.61
C ARG A 67 14.70 -19.96 13.09
N SER A 68 13.92 -20.95 12.68
CA SER A 68 12.55 -21.14 13.20
C SER A 68 12.55 -21.30 14.73
N VAL A 69 13.46 -22.10 15.29
CA VAL A 69 13.62 -22.27 16.74
C VAL A 69 14.05 -20.98 17.41
N GLU A 70 15.02 -20.24 16.85
CA GLU A 70 15.48 -18.96 17.39
C GLU A 70 14.32 -17.97 17.54
N PHE A 71 13.51 -17.77 16.50
CA PHE A 71 12.33 -16.90 16.58
C PHE A 71 11.27 -17.41 17.55
N ARG A 72 11.09 -18.74 17.63
CA ARG A 72 10.16 -19.34 18.60
C ARG A 72 10.60 -19.09 20.04
N MET A 73 11.90 -19.15 20.33
CA MET A 73 12.44 -18.84 21.66
C MET A 73 12.22 -17.37 22.03
N LEU A 74 12.44 -16.45 21.09
CA LEU A 74 12.10 -15.04 21.29
C LEU A 74 10.60 -14.84 21.52
N GLY A 75 9.75 -15.54 20.76
CA GLY A 75 8.30 -15.53 20.97
C GLY A 75 7.90 -16.02 22.37
N ASN A 76 8.53 -17.10 22.85
CA ASN A 76 8.32 -17.62 24.21
C ASN A 76 8.72 -16.60 25.29
N GLU A 77 9.80 -15.85 25.06
CA GLU A 77 10.22 -14.78 25.97
C GLU A 77 9.15 -13.68 26.05
N GLN A 78 8.61 -13.23 24.91
CA GLN A 78 7.54 -12.23 24.88
C GLN A 78 6.24 -12.74 25.52
N PHE A 79 5.91 -14.02 25.34
CA PHE A 79 4.74 -14.66 25.94
C PHE A 79 4.88 -14.98 27.44
N SER A 80 6.10 -14.92 28.00
CA SER A 80 6.34 -15.27 29.40
C SER A 80 5.48 -14.45 30.38
N LEU A 81 5.27 -15.01 31.58
CA LEU A 81 4.51 -14.36 32.66
C LEU A 81 5.04 -12.96 33.03
N LYS A 82 6.33 -12.72 32.79
CA LYS A 82 7.01 -11.43 33.02
C LYS A 82 6.64 -10.38 31.98
N ASN A 83 6.61 -10.76 30.69
CA ASN A 83 6.46 -9.81 29.59
C ASN A 83 4.99 -9.63 29.17
N ARG A 84 4.23 -10.73 29.04
CA ARG A 84 2.82 -10.73 28.58
C ARG A 84 2.58 -9.91 27.31
N LYS A 85 3.57 -9.89 26.41
CA LYS A 85 3.56 -9.16 25.13
C LYS A 85 3.00 -10.04 24.03
N TYR A 86 1.68 -10.22 24.03
CA TYR A 86 1.00 -11.20 23.17
C TYR A 86 1.13 -10.90 21.67
N PHE A 87 1.00 -9.63 21.25
CA PHE A 87 1.16 -9.26 19.84
C PHE A 87 2.56 -9.58 19.32
N GLN A 88 3.60 -9.15 20.05
CA GLN A 88 4.99 -9.40 19.69
C GLN A 88 5.32 -10.90 19.71
N ALA A 89 4.73 -11.66 20.64
CA ALA A 89 4.86 -13.11 20.65
C ALA A 89 4.28 -13.75 19.38
N LEU A 90 3.06 -13.36 18.98
CA LEU A 90 2.42 -13.86 17.76
C LEU A 90 3.19 -13.48 16.48
N GLU A 91 3.70 -12.26 16.39
CA GLU A 91 4.54 -11.83 15.26
C GLU A 91 5.81 -12.69 15.16
N LEU A 92 6.49 -12.92 16.29
CA LEU A 92 7.67 -13.79 16.36
C LEU A 92 7.34 -15.25 16.05
N TYR A 93 6.18 -15.74 16.46
CA TYR A 93 5.73 -17.07 16.08
C TYR A 93 5.35 -17.17 14.59
N ASN A 94 4.77 -16.13 13.99
CA ASN A 94 4.55 -16.06 12.55
C ASN A 94 5.87 -16.09 11.78
N LYS A 95 6.86 -15.33 12.25
CA LYS A 95 8.22 -15.41 11.72
C LYS A 95 8.80 -16.82 11.89
N SER A 96 8.65 -17.43 13.06
CA SER A 96 9.10 -18.80 13.33
C SER A 96 8.52 -19.83 12.35
N ILE A 97 7.19 -19.86 12.15
CA ILE A 97 6.56 -20.79 11.20
C ILE A 97 6.92 -20.46 9.75
N CYS A 98 7.19 -19.18 9.43
CA CYS A 98 7.65 -18.79 8.11
C CYS A 98 9.06 -19.30 7.79
N TYR A 99 9.95 -19.46 8.78
CA TYR A 99 11.24 -20.12 8.58
C TYR A 99 11.20 -21.64 8.73
N ALA A 100 10.14 -22.22 9.30
CA ALA A 100 10.08 -23.67 9.51
C ALA A 100 10.10 -24.43 8.17
N GLU A 101 10.82 -25.54 8.13
CA GLU A 101 10.77 -26.43 6.97
C GLU A 101 9.36 -27.03 6.85
N PRO A 102 8.82 -27.20 5.63
CA PRO A 102 7.53 -27.83 5.41
C PRO A 102 7.46 -29.20 6.09
N ASN A 103 6.32 -29.52 6.71
CA ASN A 103 6.09 -30.77 7.44
C ASN A 103 7.02 -31.04 8.65
N SER A 104 7.85 -30.06 9.06
CA SER A 104 8.69 -30.22 10.24
C SER A 104 7.89 -30.12 11.54
N GLU A 105 8.39 -30.78 12.60
CA GLU A 105 7.85 -30.62 13.94
C GLU A 105 7.85 -29.13 14.38
N ASN A 106 8.83 -28.32 13.94
CA ASN A 106 8.91 -26.89 14.27
C ASN A 106 7.70 -26.09 13.76
N LEU A 107 7.21 -26.41 12.55
CA LEU A 107 6.01 -25.78 11.99
C LEU A 107 4.79 -26.04 12.89
N SER A 108 4.55 -27.31 13.24
CA SER A 108 3.44 -27.71 14.10
C SER A 108 3.52 -27.10 15.51
N ILE A 109 4.72 -27.03 16.09
CA ILE A 109 4.94 -26.42 17.40
C ILE A 109 4.69 -24.92 17.35
N GLY A 110 5.10 -24.23 16.28
CA GLY A 110 4.83 -22.80 16.12
C GLY A 110 3.32 -22.49 16.13
N TYR A 111 2.50 -23.27 15.41
CA TYR A 111 1.03 -23.18 15.50
C TYR A 111 0.51 -23.49 16.91
N ALA A 112 1.05 -24.51 17.57
CA ALA A 112 0.69 -24.83 18.96
C ALA A 112 1.08 -23.73 19.96
N ASN A 113 2.14 -22.98 19.71
CA ASN A 113 2.51 -21.82 20.52
C ASN A 113 1.58 -20.64 20.26
N ARG A 114 1.20 -20.38 19.01
CA ARG A 114 0.20 -19.36 18.68
C ARG A 114 -1.15 -19.63 19.35
N SER A 115 -1.64 -20.87 19.33
CA SER A 115 -2.88 -21.22 20.07
C SER A 115 -2.75 -21.02 21.57
N ALA A 116 -1.56 -21.16 22.17
CA ALA A 116 -1.35 -20.84 23.57
C ALA A 116 -1.55 -19.34 23.85
N VAL A 117 -0.98 -18.48 23.00
CA VAL A 117 -1.15 -17.03 23.12
C VAL A 117 -2.61 -16.65 22.96
N PHE A 118 -3.28 -17.16 21.92
CA PHE A 118 -4.70 -16.85 21.70
C PHE A 118 -5.58 -17.31 22.86
N PHE A 119 -5.30 -18.46 23.47
CA PHE A 119 -6.04 -18.92 24.64
C PHE A 119 -5.91 -17.96 25.83
N GLU A 120 -4.68 -17.58 26.20
CA GLU A 120 -4.45 -16.60 27.27
C GLU A 120 -5.04 -15.23 26.95
N TRP A 121 -5.10 -14.89 25.66
CA TRP A 121 -5.71 -13.65 25.17
C TRP A 121 -7.24 -13.73 25.02
N LYS A 122 -7.89 -14.83 25.40
CA LYS A 122 -9.34 -15.03 25.27
C LYS A 122 -9.85 -14.96 23.82
N ARG A 123 -8.97 -15.25 22.87
CA ARG A 123 -9.22 -15.38 21.42
C ARG A 123 -9.45 -16.85 21.08
N TYR A 124 -10.53 -17.39 21.60
CA TYR A 124 -10.85 -18.82 21.57
C TYR A 124 -11.08 -19.33 20.13
N ARG A 125 -11.72 -18.55 19.26
CA ARG A 125 -11.90 -18.90 17.84
C ARG A 125 -10.56 -19.09 17.13
N GLU A 126 -9.64 -18.13 17.28
CA GLU A 126 -8.30 -18.18 16.70
C GLU A 126 -7.45 -19.28 17.34
N CYS A 127 -7.63 -19.53 18.64
CA CYS A 127 -7.00 -20.63 19.34
C CYS A 127 -7.37 -21.98 18.68
N LEU A 128 -8.66 -22.25 18.47
CA LEU A 128 -9.14 -23.48 17.84
C LEU A 128 -8.59 -23.65 16.42
N ALA A 129 -8.62 -22.58 15.61
CA ALA A 129 -8.05 -22.61 14.26
C ALA A 129 -6.56 -22.98 14.26
N ASN A 130 -5.78 -22.50 15.24
CA ASN A 130 -4.36 -22.83 15.36
C ASN A 130 -4.09 -24.23 15.92
N ILE A 131 -4.99 -24.77 16.74
CA ILE A 131 -4.93 -26.18 17.15
C ILE A 131 -5.11 -27.08 15.92
N GLU A 132 -6.07 -26.76 15.05
CA GLU A 132 -6.29 -27.49 13.81
C GLU A 132 -5.07 -27.42 12.87
N LEU A 133 -4.49 -26.23 12.67
CA LEU A 133 -3.27 -26.06 11.89
C LEU A 133 -2.09 -26.86 12.47
N ALA A 134 -1.92 -26.87 13.79
CA ALA A 134 -0.89 -27.67 14.44
C ALA A 134 -1.06 -29.17 14.15
N ARG A 135 -2.29 -29.69 14.26
CA ARG A 135 -2.61 -31.10 13.96
C ARG A 135 -2.36 -31.45 12.49
N LYS A 136 -2.81 -30.60 11.56
CA LYS A 136 -2.56 -30.76 10.12
C LYS A 136 -1.06 -30.77 9.78
N ALA A 137 -0.25 -30.03 10.54
CA ALA A 137 1.21 -29.99 10.38
C ALA A 137 1.96 -31.13 11.10
N ASN A 138 1.28 -32.24 11.47
CA ASN A 138 1.86 -33.40 12.16
C ASN A 138 2.38 -33.10 13.58
N TYR A 139 1.54 -32.50 14.44
CA TYR A 139 1.91 -32.22 15.82
C TYR A 139 2.38 -33.47 16.60
N PRO A 140 3.48 -33.38 17.38
CA PRO A 140 4.08 -34.53 18.04
C PRO A 140 3.15 -35.24 19.01
N GLU A 141 3.09 -36.57 18.90
CA GLU A 141 2.26 -37.42 19.75
C GLU A 141 2.52 -37.21 21.25
N ARG A 142 3.79 -37.11 21.63
CA ARG A 142 4.23 -36.85 23.00
C ARG A 142 3.68 -35.54 23.60
N LEU A 143 3.25 -34.59 22.77
CA LEU A 143 2.72 -33.30 23.20
C LEU A 143 1.20 -33.17 22.99
N ARG A 144 0.53 -34.12 22.32
CA ARG A 144 -0.91 -34.02 21.96
C ARG A 144 -1.81 -33.67 23.12
N HIS A 145 -1.57 -34.27 24.29
CA HIS A 145 -2.33 -34.01 25.52
C HIS A 145 -2.44 -32.51 25.87
N LYS A 146 -1.44 -31.69 25.51
CA LYS A 146 -1.46 -30.23 25.74
C LYS A 146 -2.47 -29.52 24.82
N LEU A 147 -2.52 -29.92 23.55
CA LEU A 147 -3.50 -29.38 22.61
C LEU A 147 -4.90 -29.84 22.95
N ASP A 148 -5.08 -31.13 23.29
CA ASP A 148 -6.40 -31.68 23.60
C ASP A 148 -7.00 -31.03 24.85
N LYS A 149 -6.17 -30.77 25.87
CA LYS A 149 -6.60 -30.00 27.03
C LYS A 149 -7.05 -28.59 26.63
N ARG A 150 -6.20 -27.85 25.90
CA ARG A 150 -6.51 -26.49 25.47
C ARG A 150 -7.77 -26.42 24.62
N GLU A 151 -7.96 -27.37 23.71
CA GLU A 151 -9.15 -27.45 22.87
C GLU A 151 -10.43 -27.63 23.70
N ARG A 152 -10.43 -28.57 24.65
CA ARG A 152 -11.59 -28.77 25.54
C ARG A 152 -11.92 -27.52 26.33
N ASP A 153 -10.90 -26.89 26.94
CA ASP A 153 -11.09 -25.66 27.71
C ASP A 153 -11.61 -24.52 26.80
N CYS A 154 -11.07 -24.43 25.59
CA CYS A 154 -11.46 -23.43 24.60
C CYS A 154 -12.90 -23.61 24.10
N GLN A 155 -13.34 -24.84 23.87
CA GLN A 155 -14.71 -25.17 23.45
C GLN A 155 -15.75 -24.77 24.51
N GLN A 156 -15.40 -24.82 25.79
CA GLN A 156 -16.28 -24.36 26.88
C GLN A 156 -16.36 -22.83 26.94
N LEU A 157 -15.27 -22.14 26.60
CA LEU A 157 -15.14 -20.68 26.74
C LEU A 157 -15.51 -19.90 25.48
N VAL A 158 -15.50 -20.53 24.30
CA VAL A 158 -15.75 -19.84 23.01
C VAL A 158 -17.13 -19.18 22.95
N GLN A 159 -18.13 -19.75 23.64
CA GLN A 159 -19.48 -19.18 23.74
C GLN A 159 -19.53 -17.88 24.54
N GLN A 160 -18.52 -17.63 25.40
CA GLN A 160 -18.39 -16.42 26.20
C GLN A 160 -17.53 -15.35 25.49
N GLN A 161 -16.92 -15.66 24.34
CA GLN A 161 -16.13 -14.69 23.59
C GLN A 161 -17.06 -13.61 23.02
N PRO A 162 -16.76 -12.32 23.21
CA PRO A 162 -17.51 -11.27 22.55
C PRO A 162 -17.39 -11.42 21.02
N PRO A 163 -18.39 -10.93 20.26
CA PRO A 163 -18.26 -10.85 18.82
C PRO A 163 -17.06 -9.97 18.46
N ASP A 164 -16.43 -10.27 17.32
CA ASP A 164 -15.40 -9.39 16.77
C ASP A 164 -16.02 -8.04 16.41
N ILE A 165 -15.23 -6.96 16.52
CA ILE A 165 -15.65 -5.64 16.03
C ILE A 165 -15.89 -5.80 14.53
N VAL A 166 -17.10 -5.46 14.10
CA VAL A 166 -17.44 -5.40 12.68
C VAL A 166 -17.15 -3.97 12.22
N PRO A 167 -16.25 -3.79 11.24
CA PRO A 167 -16.03 -2.47 10.65
C PRO A 167 -17.35 -1.85 10.20
N TYR A 168 -17.51 -0.55 10.44
CA TYR A 168 -18.68 0.19 9.99
C TYR A 168 -18.69 0.24 8.46
N ASN A 169 -19.71 -0.37 7.87
CA ASN A 169 -19.88 -0.40 6.42
C ASN A 169 -20.56 0.88 5.94
N PHE A 170 -19.73 1.88 5.67
CA PHE A 170 -20.17 3.14 5.11
C PHE A 170 -20.89 2.98 3.76
N LYS A 171 -21.94 3.78 3.55
CA LYS A 171 -22.68 3.88 2.29
C LYS A 171 -22.41 5.24 1.66
N MET A 172 -22.37 5.27 0.34
CA MET A 172 -22.26 6.51 -0.42
C MET A 172 -23.46 7.41 -0.08
N SER A 173 -23.19 8.71 0.11
CA SER A 173 -24.23 9.69 0.47
C SER A 173 -25.21 9.99 -0.65
N PHE A 174 -24.81 9.67 -1.89
CA PHE A 174 -25.53 10.02 -3.12
C PHE A 174 -25.81 8.76 -3.94
N ASP A 175 -26.73 8.88 -4.89
CA ASP A 175 -26.95 7.85 -5.89
C ASP A 175 -25.66 7.58 -6.69
N ALA A 176 -25.51 6.35 -7.13
CA ALA A 176 -24.35 5.91 -7.88
C ALA A 176 -24.30 6.53 -9.28
N HIS A 177 -23.11 6.92 -9.73
CA HIS A 177 -22.91 7.38 -11.10
C HIS A 177 -23.29 6.26 -12.09
N PRO A 178 -24.09 6.55 -13.14
CA PRO A 178 -24.68 5.51 -14.00
C PRO A 178 -23.67 4.57 -14.65
N GLN A 179 -22.47 5.06 -14.98
CA GLN A 179 -21.39 4.27 -15.59
C GLN A 179 -20.28 3.91 -14.61
N VAL A 180 -20.24 4.54 -13.42
CA VAL A 180 -19.15 4.38 -12.44
C VAL A 180 -19.79 4.16 -11.07
N PRO A 181 -20.35 2.97 -10.81
CA PRO A 181 -21.29 2.78 -9.70
C PRO A 181 -20.67 2.94 -8.31
N PHE A 182 -19.36 3.10 -8.24
CA PHE A 182 -18.60 3.24 -7.02
C PHE A 182 -18.27 4.71 -6.70
N ILE A 183 -18.70 5.68 -7.52
CA ILE A 183 -18.65 7.13 -7.24
C ILE A 183 -20.06 7.73 -7.23
N ALA A 184 -20.20 8.90 -6.61
CA ALA A 184 -21.45 9.65 -6.59
C ALA A 184 -21.82 10.20 -7.97
N ASN A 185 -23.11 10.17 -8.30
CA ASN A 185 -23.65 10.63 -9.59
C ASN A 185 -23.45 12.13 -9.86
N CYS A 186 -23.18 12.91 -8.80
CA CYS A 186 -22.94 14.34 -8.92
C CYS A 186 -21.50 14.67 -9.36
N LEU A 187 -20.60 13.69 -9.45
CA LEU A 187 -19.22 13.92 -9.85
C LEU A 187 -19.04 13.91 -11.37
N GLU A 188 -18.30 14.90 -11.88
CA GLU A 188 -17.93 15.02 -13.28
C GLU A 188 -16.42 15.18 -13.42
N MET A 189 -15.84 14.58 -14.45
CA MET A 189 -14.48 14.89 -14.88
C MET A 189 -14.50 16.05 -15.88
N ARG A 190 -13.64 17.04 -15.66
CA ARG A 190 -13.37 18.13 -16.59
C ARG A 190 -11.88 18.17 -16.92
N GLU A 191 -11.54 18.86 -17.99
CA GLU A 191 -10.15 19.02 -18.42
C GLU A 191 -9.88 20.44 -18.90
N THR A 192 -8.73 20.98 -18.51
CA THR A 192 -8.19 22.24 -19.08
C THR A 192 -6.72 22.07 -19.43
N PRO A 193 -6.15 22.90 -20.33
CA PRO A 193 -4.72 22.85 -20.64
C PRO A 193 -3.80 23.07 -19.43
N ASP A 194 -4.23 23.89 -18.45
CA ASP A 194 -3.42 24.26 -17.30
C ASP A 194 -3.48 23.25 -16.14
N GLU A 195 -4.65 22.65 -15.88
CA GLU A 195 -4.86 21.74 -14.76
C GLU A 195 -4.89 20.26 -15.17
N GLY A 196 -4.88 19.97 -16.47
CA GLY A 196 -5.17 18.64 -16.99
C GLY A 196 -6.57 18.21 -16.60
N ARG A 197 -6.76 16.91 -16.30
CA ARG A 197 -8.02 16.35 -15.82
C ARG A 197 -8.22 16.65 -14.33
N PHE A 198 -9.43 17.00 -13.93
CA PHE A 198 -9.82 17.24 -12.54
C PHE A 198 -11.28 16.87 -12.31
N ILE A 199 -11.64 16.61 -11.05
CA ILE A 199 -12.99 16.19 -10.66
C ILE A 199 -13.73 17.36 -10.02
N VAL A 200 -14.96 17.60 -10.44
CA VAL A 200 -15.88 18.57 -9.85
C VAL A 200 -17.16 17.90 -9.37
N THR A 201 -17.92 18.60 -8.53
CA THR A 201 -19.29 18.21 -8.15
C THR A 201 -20.32 19.12 -8.82
N THR A 202 -21.49 18.61 -9.15
CA THR A 202 -22.66 19.38 -9.63
C THR A 202 -23.63 19.76 -8.52
N GLN A 203 -23.38 19.30 -7.29
CA GLN A 203 -24.19 19.57 -6.11
C GLN A 203 -23.33 20.07 -4.96
N ASP A 204 -23.96 20.76 -4.00
CA ASP A 204 -23.31 21.12 -2.74
C ASP A 204 -23.02 19.85 -1.93
N LEU A 205 -21.79 19.72 -1.45
CA LEU A 205 -21.31 18.64 -0.60
C LEU A 205 -20.96 19.19 0.78
N VAL A 206 -21.30 18.43 1.83
CA VAL A 206 -21.01 18.80 3.23
C VAL A 206 -20.00 17.84 3.85
N VAL A 207 -19.42 18.21 5.00
CA VAL A 207 -18.41 17.39 5.65
C VAL A 207 -19.01 16.07 6.10
N GLY A 208 -18.29 14.98 5.89
CA GLY A 208 -18.74 13.61 6.19
C GLY A 208 -19.46 12.93 5.03
N ASP A 209 -19.80 13.65 3.95
CA ASP A 209 -20.35 13.02 2.76
C ASP A 209 -19.37 12.03 2.14
N ILE A 210 -19.88 10.88 1.71
CA ILE A 210 -19.09 9.87 1.02
C ILE A 210 -19.44 9.94 -0.45
N VAL A 211 -18.44 10.28 -1.26
CA VAL A 211 -18.61 10.54 -2.69
C VAL A 211 -17.93 9.50 -3.57
N ALA A 212 -17.11 8.62 -3.00
CA ALA A 212 -16.60 7.45 -3.69
C ALA A 212 -16.22 6.32 -2.72
N THR A 213 -16.31 5.08 -3.21
CA THR A 213 -15.71 3.90 -2.62
C THR A 213 -14.96 3.15 -3.70
N GLU A 214 -13.66 2.87 -3.57
CA GLU A 214 -12.90 2.24 -4.65
C GLU A 214 -12.02 1.10 -4.13
N GLU A 215 -12.02 -0.03 -4.83
CA GLU A 215 -11.02 -1.09 -4.63
C GLU A 215 -9.90 -0.95 -5.66
N PRO A 216 -8.64 -1.21 -5.28
CA PRO A 216 -7.53 -1.07 -6.20
C PRO A 216 -7.54 -2.20 -7.23
N PHE A 217 -7.09 -1.89 -8.45
CA PHE A 217 -6.79 -2.90 -9.47
C PHE A 217 -5.82 -3.97 -8.94
N CYS A 218 -4.75 -3.51 -8.26
CA CYS A 218 -3.81 -4.39 -7.59
C CYS A 218 -3.17 -3.69 -6.39
N SER A 219 -2.60 -4.48 -5.47
CA SER A 219 -1.89 -3.96 -4.30
C SER A 219 -0.65 -4.77 -3.93
N SER A 220 0.35 -4.08 -3.41
CA SER A 220 1.60 -4.65 -2.89
C SER A 220 1.69 -4.45 -1.37
N LEU A 221 2.08 -5.50 -0.64
CA LEU A 221 2.29 -5.44 0.81
C LEU A 221 3.66 -4.83 1.07
N LEU A 222 3.78 -3.98 2.11
CA LEU A 222 5.09 -3.46 2.51
C LEU A 222 5.84 -4.48 3.37
N ALA A 223 7.16 -4.54 3.21
CA ALA A 223 8.02 -5.51 3.89
C ALA A 223 7.88 -5.55 5.43
N PRO A 224 7.68 -4.42 6.14
CA PRO A 224 7.42 -4.43 7.58
C PRO A 224 6.15 -5.22 7.97
N MET A 225 5.17 -5.33 7.08
CA MET A 225 3.87 -5.94 7.36
C MET A 225 3.79 -7.45 7.02
N ARG A 226 4.87 -8.06 6.53
CA ARG A 226 4.88 -9.41 5.91
C ARG A 226 4.55 -10.58 6.85
N TYR A 227 4.60 -10.37 8.16
CA TYR A 227 4.21 -11.37 9.18
C TYR A 227 2.91 -11.01 9.89
N ILE A 228 2.29 -9.88 9.50
CA ILE A 228 1.12 -9.30 10.15
C ILE A 228 -0.10 -9.40 9.23
N ARG A 229 0.09 -9.20 7.93
CA ARG A 229 -0.97 -9.15 6.93
C ARG A 229 -0.79 -10.20 5.84
N CYS A 230 -1.91 -10.66 5.30
CA CYS A 230 -1.92 -11.57 4.15
C CYS A 230 -1.25 -10.91 2.94
N SER A 231 -0.29 -11.57 2.30
CA SER A 231 0.39 -11.02 1.12
C SER A 231 -0.50 -10.97 -0.13
N ASN A 232 -1.61 -11.70 -0.14
CA ASN A 232 -2.61 -11.65 -1.22
C ASN A 232 -3.66 -10.54 -0.97
N CYS A 233 -4.57 -10.72 0.00
CA CYS A 233 -5.67 -9.77 0.24
C CYS A 233 -5.31 -8.57 1.13
N LYS A 234 -4.13 -8.55 1.76
CA LYS A 234 -3.63 -7.49 2.67
C LYS A 234 -4.43 -7.32 3.97
N GLU A 235 -5.47 -8.13 4.18
CA GLU A 235 -6.20 -8.18 5.45
C GLU A 235 -5.31 -8.64 6.59
N GLU A 236 -5.56 -8.05 7.76
CA GLU A 236 -4.94 -8.40 9.03
C GLU A 236 -5.87 -9.35 9.81
N ARG A 237 -5.72 -10.66 9.61
CA ARG A 237 -6.56 -11.67 10.28
C ARG A 237 -5.98 -12.15 11.60
N TYR A 238 -5.89 -11.29 12.62
CA TYR A 238 -5.36 -11.62 13.97
C TYR A 238 -4.07 -12.45 13.97
N LEU A 239 -3.17 -12.21 13.01
CA LEU A 239 -1.93 -12.95 12.85
C LEU A 239 -2.14 -14.45 12.58
N THR A 240 -3.32 -14.88 12.10
CA THR A 240 -3.68 -16.26 11.73
C THR A 240 -3.12 -16.77 10.41
N LEU A 241 -1.90 -16.34 10.09
CA LEU A 241 -1.32 -16.56 8.77
C LEU A 241 -0.66 -17.93 8.60
N ILE A 242 -0.64 -18.40 7.35
CA ILE A 242 -0.03 -19.62 6.85
C ILE A 242 1.15 -19.19 5.95
N PRO A 243 2.37 -19.73 6.16
CA PRO A 243 3.53 -19.33 5.37
C PRO A 243 3.50 -19.88 3.94
N CYS A 244 4.21 -19.20 3.03
CA CYS A 244 4.63 -19.81 1.76
C CYS A 244 5.46 -21.07 2.03
N ASP A 245 5.42 -22.07 1.16
CA ASP A 245 6.22 -23.30 1.36
C ASP A 245 7.69 -23.11 0.98
N ASN A 246 7.99 -22.11 0.15
CA ASN A 246 9.32 -21.94 -0.46
C ASN A 246 10.15 -20.82 0.17
N CYS A 247 9.58 -19.64 0.38
CA CYS A 247 10.31 -18.48 0.93
C CYS A 247 9.96 -18.23 2.41
N CYS A 248 10.79 -17.41 3.06
CA CYS A 248 10.60 -17.01 4.45
C CYS A 248 9.93 -15.63 4.59
N SER A 249 9.37 -15.09 3.50
CA SER A 249 9.14 -13.64 3.39
C SER A 249 7.68 -13.25 3.16
N VAL A 250 6.78 -14.20 2.91
CA VAL A 250 5.35 -13.92 2.73
C VAL A 250 4.48 -14.96 3.43
N MET A 251 3.29 -14.54 3.83
CA MET A 251 2.29 -15.38 4.49
C MET A 251 0.88 -15.04 4.00
N PHE A 252 -0.09 -15.94 4.23
CA PHE A 252 -1.44 -15.86 3.68
C PHE A 252 -2.48 -16.13 4.77
N CYS A 253 -3.65 -15.50 4.71
CA CYS A 253 -4.72 -15.77 5.68
C CYS A 253 -5.47 -17.09 5.43
N SER A 254 -5.32 -17.68 4.24
CA SER A 254 -5.98 -18.92 3.86
C SER A 254 -5.25 -19.64 2.72
N GLU A 255 -5.58 -20.92 2.50
CA GLU A 255 -5.06 -21.70 1.38
C GLU A 255 -5.52 -21.15 0.03
N GLU A 256 -6.72 -20.56 -0.06
CA GLU A 256 -7.21 -19.89 -1.26
C GLU A 256 -6.34 -18.67 -1.59
N CYS A 257 -6.01 -17.84 -0.60
CA CYS A 257 -5.11 -16.70 -0.78
C CYS A 257 -3.70 -17.14 -1.19
N LYS A 258 -3.18 -18.23 -0.62
CA LYS A 258 -1.88 -18.81 -0.99
C LYS A 258 -1.88 -19.32 -2.43
N LYS A 259 -2.90 -20.09 -2.83
CA LYS A 259 -3.08 -20.59 -4.19
C LYS A 259 -3.19 -19.46 -5.20
N ARG A 260 -4.05 -18.46 -4.94
CA ARG A 260 -4.22 -17.29 -5.82
C ARG A 260 -2.92 -16.51 -5.98
N ALA A 261 -2.18 -16.27 -4.90
CA ALA A 261 -0.89 -15.60 -4.99
C ALA A 261 0.10 -16.39 -5.85
N ASN A 262 0.21 -17.71 -5.63
CA ASN A 262 1.11 -18.59 -6.38
C ASN A 262 0.75 -18.68 -7.87
N SER A 263 -0.54 -18.68 -8.22
CA SER A 263 -0.97 -18.77 -9.62
C SER A 263 -0.77 -17.48 -10.40
N THR A 264 -0.69 -16.34 -9.70
CA THR A 264 -0.68 -14.99 -10.31
C THR A 264 0.71 -14.33 -10.20
N PHE A 265 0.97 -13.57 -9.15
CA PHE A 265 2.18 -12.75 -9.01
C PHE A 265 3.32 -13.47 -8.27
N HIS A 266 3.02 -14.31 -7.27
CA HIS A 266 4.02 -14.81 -6.32
C HIS A 266 4.95 -15.85 -6.96
N LYS A 267 4.52 -16.56 -8.02
CA LYS A 267 5.40 -17.43 -8.80
C LYS A 267 6.61 -16.68 -9.37
N TYR A 268 6.46 -15.40 -9.72
CA TYR A 268 7.53 -14.56 -10.24
C TYR A 268 8.27 -13.82 -9.12
N GLU A 269 7.59 -13.42 -8.05
CA GLU A 269 8.26 -12.72 -6.95
C GLU A 269 9.02 -13.66 -6.02
N CYS A 270 8.50 -14.87 -5.77
CA CYS A 270 9.02 -15.78 -4.74
C CYS A 270 10.52 -16.03 -4.84
N PRO A 271 11.10 -16.38 -6.01
CA PRO A 271 12.54 -16.69 -6.12
C PRO A 271 13.46 -15.51 -5.82
N ILE A 272 12.95 -14.28 -5.89
CA ILE A 272 13.71 -13.03 -5.70
C ILE A 272 13.12 -12.14 -4.59
N ILE A 273 12.24 -12.65 -3.75
CA ILE A 273 11.43 -11.84 -2.84
C ILE A 273 12.26 -11.06 -1.81
N ASP A 274 13.40 -11.59 -1.38
CA ASP A 274 14.28 -10.90 -0.42
C ASP A 274 15.14 -9.84 -1.12
N LEU A 275 15.48 -10.03 -2.40
CA LEU A 275 16.05 -8.98 -3.23
C LEU A 275 15.05 -7.83 -3.37
N LEU A 276 13.78 -8.13 -3.68
CA LEU A 276 12.70 -7.13 -3.79
C LEU A 276 12.58 -6.31 -2.51
N HIS A 277 12.52 -6.95 -1.35
CA HIS A 277 12.38 -6.25 -0.07
C HIS A 277 13.62 -5.45 0.37
N ARG A 278 14.82 -5.84 -0.07
CA ARG A 278 16.08 -5.20 0.36
C ARG A 278 16.52 -4.07 -0.56
N MET A 279 16.29 -4.21 -1.87
CA MET A 279 16.80 -3.27 -2.86
C MET A 279 15.76 -2.26 -3.35
N PHE A 280 14.47 -2.56 -3.21
CA PHE A 280 13.40 -1.79 -3.83
C PHE A 280 12.44 -1.21 -2.80
N ASN A 281 11.98 0.01 -3.06
CA ASN A 281 11.01 0.69 -2.21
C ASN A 281 9.57 0.37 -2.66
N LYS A 282 8.58 0.90 -1.93
CA LYS A 282 7.16 0.68 -2.21
C LYS A 282 6.72 1.06 -3.62
N ILE A 283 7.32 2.10 -4.22
CA ILE A 283 7.00 2.58 -5.59
C ILE A 283 7.46 1.56 -6.62
N HIS A 284 8.65 1.00 -6.45
CA HIS A 284 9.19 -0.03 -7.34
C HIS A 284 8.39 -1.33 -7.23
N CYS A 285 8.03 -1.74 -6.01
CA CYS A 285 7.25 -2.96 -5.77
C CYS A 285 5.83 -2.87 -6.37
N ILE A 286 5.13 -1.75 -6.21
CA ILE A 286 3.81 -1.59 -6.83
C ILE A 286 3.91 -1.50 -8.36
N ALA A 287 4.96 -0.89 -8.92
CA ALA A 287 5.19 -0.88 -10.37
C ALA A 287 5.34 -2.31 -10.93
N LEU A 288 6.16 -3.14 -10.28
CA LEU A 288 6.28 -4.54 -10.63
C LEU A 288 4.95 -5.26 -10.51
N ARG A 289 4.25 -5.07 -9.39
CA ARG A 289 2.97 -5.73 -9.13
C ARG A 289 1.92 -5.38 -10.17
N THR A 290 1.83 -4.11 -10.58
CA THR A 290 0.90 -3.68 -11.64
C THR A 290 1.26 -4.35 -12.97
N THR A 291 2.54 -4.44 -13.30
CA THR A 291 3.01 -5.13 -14.52
C THR A 291 2.66 -6.61 -14.50
N LEU A 292 2.93 -7.32 -13.40
CA LEU A 292 2.59 -8.74 -13.25
C LEU A 292 1.09 -8.99 -13.22
N SER A 293 0.32 -8.07 -12.62
CA SER A 293 -1.15 -8.18 -12.59
C SER A 293 -1.75 -7.97 -13.98
N ALA A 294 -1.17 -7.11 -14.81
CA ALA A 294 -1.56 -6.94 -16.21
C ALA A 294 -1.29 -8.21 -17.02
N LEU A 295 -0.12 -8.84 -16.85
CA LEU A 295 0.22 -10.10 -17.52
C LEU A 295 -0.76 -11.22 -17.19
N ASP A 296 -1.21 -11.29 -15.94
CA ASP A 296 -2.15 -12.31 -15.46
C ASP A 296 -3.56 -12.20 -16.06
N LEU A 297 -3.91 -11.06 -16.67
CA LEU A 297 -5.21 -10.86 -17.31
C LEU A 297 -5.34 -11.51 -18.69
N TYR A 298 -4.22 -11.90 -19.29
CA TYR A 298 -4.13 -12.38 -20.67
C TYR A 298 -3.50 -13.77 -20.70
N GLY A 299 -3.83 -14.56 -21.73
CA GLY A 299 -3.30 -15.90 -21.90
C GLY A 299 -1.85 -15.91 -22.41
N SER A 300 -1.43 -14.83 -23.07
CA SER A 300 -0.08 -14.66 -23.59
C SER A 300 0.40 -13.19 -23.54
N ILE A 301 1.70 -12.99 -23.75
CA ILE A 301 2.29 -11.64 -23.81
C ILE A 301 1.80 -10.88 -25.05
N GLU A 302 1.58 -11.57 -26.17
CA GLU A 302 1.10 -11.00 -27.44
C GLU A 302 -0.32 -10.43 -27.31
N GLU A 303 -1.19 -11.09 -26.55
CA GLU A 303 -2.54 -10.57 -26.27
C GLU A 303 -2.49 -9.26 -25.46
N LEU A 304 -1.62 -9.19 -24.44
CA LEU A 304 -1.41 -7.96 -23.67
C LEU A 304 -0.76 -6.85 -24.53
N MET A 305 0.20 -7.20 -25.38
CA MET A 305 0.79 -6.28 -26.35
C MET A 305 -0.27 -5.67 -27.26
N ALA A 306 -1.08 -6.53 -27.90
CA ALA A 306 -2.15 -6.09 -28.78
C ALA A 306 -3.17 -5.21 -28.05
N PHE A 307 -3.49 -5.52 -26.78
CA PHE A 307 -4.32 -4.65 -25.96
C PHE A 307 -3.67 -3.27 -25.74
N CYS A 308 -2.41 -3.21 -25.34
CA CYS A 308 -1.73 -1.95 -25.05
C CYS A 308 -1.52 -1.09 -26.31
N GLU A 309 -1.25 -1.69 -27.47
CA GLU A 309 -0.97 -0.96 -28.72
C GLU A 309 -2.20 -0.34 -29.37
N GLN A 310 -3.39 -0.85 -29.05
CA GLN A 310 -4.65 -0.34 -29.56
C GLN A 310 -4.88 1.13 -29.14
N PRO A 311 -5.03 2.08 -30.09
CA PRO A 311 -5.21 3.50 -29.78
C PRO A 311 -6.38 3.79 -28.85
N GLN A 312 -7.48 3.03 -28.96
CA GLN A 312 -8.66 3.14 -28.10
C GLN A 312 -8.39 2.76 -26.64
N ASN A 313 -7.30 2.05 -26.34
CA ASN A 313 -6.92 1.63 -24.98
C ASN A 313 -5.92 2.59 -24.32
N GLN A 314 -5.49 3.62 -25.05
CA GLN A 314 -4.57 4.64 -24.56
C GLN A 314 -5.32 5.80 -23.91
N HIS A 315 -4.71 6.37 -22.87
CA HIS A 315 -5.19 7.59 -22.20
C HIS A 315 -6.62 7.53 -21.61
N LYS A 316 -7.20 6.34 -21.46
CA LYS A 316 -8.52 6.16 -20.87
C LYS A 316 -8.50 6.39 -19.36
N SER A 317 -9.54 7.04 -18.87
CA SER A 317 -9.83 7.26 -17.46
C SER A 317 -11.06 6.44 -17.03
N VAL A 318 -11.42 6.52 -15.75
CA VAL A 318 -12.63 5.88 -15.23
C VAL A 318 -13.91 6.38 -15.91
N PHE A 319 -13.95 7.65 -16.31
CA PHE A 319 -15.12 8.27 -16.94
C PHE A 319 -15.27 7.93 -18.43
N ASP A 320 -14.28 7.29 -19.04
CA ASP A 320 -14.34 6.82 -20.42
C ASP A 320 -14.87 5.38 -20.55
N LEU A 321 -15.11 4.70 -19.42
CA LEU A 321 -15.42 3.28 -19.34
C LEU A 321 -16.76 3.05 -18.63
N ASP A 322 -17.36 1.88 -18.87
CA ASP A 322 -18.57 1.44 -18.18
C ASP A 322 -18.23 0.37 -17.12
N TYR A 323 -18.17 0.82 -15.87
CA TYR A 323 -17.89 -0.02 -14.71
C TYR A 323 -19.11 -0.82 -14.23
N THR A 324 -20.30 -0.66 -14.83
CA THR A 324 -21.44 -1.55 -14.54
C THR A 324 -21.22 -2.96 -15.07
N GLN A 325 -20.34 -3.10 -16.07
CA GLN A 325 -19.92 -4.36 -16.68
C GLN A 325 -18.40 -4.55 -16.56
N LEU A 326 -17.81 -4.11 -15.44
CA LEU A 326 -16.36 -4.08 -15.27
C LEU A 326 -15.74 -5.47 -15.41
N THR A 327 -14.92 -5.64 -16.45
CA THR A 327 -13.97 -6.75 -16.52
C THR A 327 -12.62 -6.33 -15.92
N PRO A 328 -11.79 -7.27 -15.45
CA PRO A 328 -10.42 -6.96 -15.02
C PRO A 328 -9.59 -6.22 -16.08
N GLN A 329 -9.81 -6.52 -17.38
CA GLN A 329 -9.15 -5.85 -18.51
C GLN A 329 -9.58 -4.39 -18.65
N GLU A 330 -10.88 -4.12 -18.49
CA GLU A 330 -11.43 -2.75 -18.46
C GLU A 330 -10.84 -1.94 -17.31
N HIS A 331 -10.74 -2.54 -16.11
CA HIS A 331 -10.11 -1.88 -14.97
C HIS A 331 -8.63 -1.55 -15.27
N TYR A 332 -7.89 -2.50 -15.85
CA TYR A 332 -6.49 -2.25 -16.24
C TYR A 332 -6.36 -1.16 -17.30
N ARG A 333 -7.33 -0.99 -18.21
CA ARG A 333 -7.29 0.09 -19.22
C ARG A 333 -7.14 1.47 -18.59
N ALA A 334 -7.91 1.74 -17.52
CA ALA A 334 -7.80 3.00 -16.79
C ALA A 334 -6.45 3.13 -16.07
N ILE A 335 -5.94 2.05 -15.47
CA ILE A 335 -4.61 2.03 -14.81
C ILE A 335 -3.47 2.24 -15.82
N HIS A 336 -3.57 1.65 -16.99
CA HIS A 336 -2.61 1.83 -18.09
C HIS A 336 -2.63 3.26 -18.61
N GLY A 337 -3.80 3.91 -18.64
CA GLY A 337 -4.00 5.32 -19.04
C GLY A 337 -3.50 6.38 -18.06
N LEU A 338 -2.98 6.00 -16.90
CA LEU A 338 -2.44 6.92 -15.89
C LEU A 338 -1.18 7.67 -16.39
N VAL A 339 -0.97 8.87 -15.86
CA VAL A 339 0.05 9.79 -16.35
C VAL A 339 1.46 9.34 -15.97
N THR A 340 2.40 9.40 -16.91
CA THR A 340 3.82 9.09 -16.66
C THR A 340 4.66 10.32 -16.34
N ASN A 341 4.20 11.50 -16.76
CA ASN A 341 4.96 12.75 -16.82
C ASN A 341 6.28 12.62 -17.58
N GLN A 342 6.41 11.65 -18.50
CA GLN A 342 7.69 11.32 -19.15
C GLN A 342 8.36 12.53 -19.81
N HIS A 343 7.58 13.38 -20.48
CA HIS A 343 8.08 14.58 -21.18
C HIS A 343 8.56 15.70 -20.24
N LEU A 344 8.19 15.66 -18.95
CA LEU A 344 8.61 16.63 -17.93
C LEU A 344 9.79 16.11 -17.08
N ARG A 345 10.24 14.87 -17.31
CA ARG A 345 11.32 14.24 -16.55
C ARG A 345 12.67 14.65 -17.12
N SER A 346 13.62 14.91 -16.23
CA SER A 346 15.00 15.15 -16.62
C SER A 346 15.67 13.87 -17.13
N VAL A 347 16.73 14.01 -17.92
CA VAL A 347 17.56 12.88 -18.37
C VAL A 347 18.07 12.07 -17.16
N SER A 348 18.43 12.74 -16.06
CA SER A 348 18.87 12.10 -14.83
C SER A 348 17.78 11.23 -14.19
N ASP A 349 16.53 11.73 -14.08
CA ASP A 349 15.41 10.93 -13.54
C ASP A 349 15.12 9.71 -14.44
N LEU A 350 15.14 9.88 -15.76
CA LEU A 350 14.95 8.77 -16.71
C LEU A 350 16.09 7.74 -16.66
N PHE A 351 17.33 8.18 -16.48
CA PHE A 351 18.48 7.29 -16.33
C PHE A 351 18.39 6.49 -15.03
N GLN A 352 18.10 7.13 -13.90
CA GLN A 352 17.92 6.47 -12.61
C GLN A 352 16.78 5.43 -12.67
N ARG A 353 15.64 5.75 -13.29
CA ARG A 353 14.57 4.77 -13.52
C ARG A 353 15.00 3.63 -14.44
N SER A 354 15.86 3.90 -15.41
CA SER A 354 16.41 2.87 -16.29
C SER A 354 17.31 1.91 -15.51
N VAL A 355 18.09 2.41 -14.54
CA VAL A 355 18.86 1.56 -13.61
C VAL A 355 17.92 0.67 -12.80
N VAL A 356 16.88 1.23 -12.19
CA VAL A 356 15.89 0.46 -11.41
C VAL A 356 15.24 -0.63 -12.27
N CYS A 357 14.79 -0.26 -13.47
CA CYS A 357 14.14 -1.19 -14.41
C CYS A 357 15.11 -2.28 -14.86
N ALA A 358 16.35 -1.93 -15.19
CA ALA A 358 17.38 -2.88 -15.62
C ALA A 358 17.72 -3.91 -14.53
N VAL A 359 17.93 -3.47 -13.29
CA VAL A 359 18.20 -4.40 -12.17
C VAL A 359 16.99 -5.30 -11.95
N LEU A 360 15.79 -4.72 -11.87
CA LEU A 360 14.56 -5.48 -11.60
C LEU A 360 14.27 -6.50 -12.70
N LYS A 361 14.32 -6.10 -13.98
CA LYS A 361 14.05 -6.98 -15.12
C LYS A 361 15.09 -8.10 -15.21
N HIS A 362 16.37 -7.81 -14.93
CA HIS A 362 17.45 -8.80 -14.98
C HIS A 362 17.17 -9.94 -13.99
N PHE A 363 16.94 -9.61 -12.72
CA PHE A 363 16.74 -10.63 -11.70
C PHE A 363 15.40 -11.37 -11.84
N ILE A 364 14.33 -10.70 -12.27
CA ILE A 364 13.05 -11.40 -12.46
C ILE A 364 13.06 -12.32 -13.69
N MET A 365 13.75 -11.95 -14.78
CA MET A 365 13.84 -12.81 -15.96
C MET A 365 14.80 -13.98 -15.75
N GLU A 366 15.97 -13.76 -15.13
CA GLU A 366 16.97 -14.83 -15.02
C GLU A 366 16.69 -15.85 -13.91
N TYR A 367 15.91 -15.49 -12.89
CA TYR A 367 15.72 -16.34 -11.70
C TYR A 367 14.27 -16.79 -11.48
N THR A 368 13.38 -16.56 -12.45
CA THR A 368 11.96 -16.91 -12.34
C THR A 368 11.43 -17.42 -13.67
N PRO A 369 10.28 -18.12 -13.69
CA PRO A 369 9.66 -18.63 -14.93
C PRO A 369 9.15 -17.54 -15.89
N LEU A 370 9.41 -16.25 -15.59
CA LEU A 370 8.90 -15.14 -16.38
C LEU A 370 9.56 -15.08 -17.76
N LYS A 371 10.86 -15.38 -17.88
CA LYS A 371 11.58 -15.31 -19.16
C LYS A 371 10.99 -16.26 -20.19
N GLU A 372 10.62 -17.47 -19.78
CA GLU A 372 9.96 -18.45 -20.64
C GLU A 372 8.56 -17.98 -21.04
N TYR A 373 7.82 -17.37 -20.12
CA TYR A 373 6.49 -16.82 -20.40
C TYR A 373 6.54 -15.65 -21.40
N LEU A 374 7.55 -14.79 -21.32
CA LEU A 374 7.72 -13.64 -22.21
C LEU A 374 8.22 -14.04 -23.62
N GLY A 375 8.69 -15.27 -23.80
CA GLY A 375 9.12 -15.79 -25.09
C GLY A 375 10.32 -15.03 -25.68
N GLY A 376 10.14 -14.51 -26.89
CA GLY A 376 11.20 -13.93 -27.71
C GLY A 376 11.77 -12.59 -27.22
N GLU A 377 12.57 -11.95 -28.07
CA GLU A 377 13.05 -10.58 -27.80
C GLU A 377 11.91 -9.57 -27.72
N GLU A 378 10.89 -9.70 -28.58
CA GLU A 378 9.76 -8.79 -28.65
C GLU A 378 8.96 -8.74 -27.33
N GLY A 379 8.54 -9.90 -26.80
CA GLY A 379 7.82 -9.97 -25.53
C GLY A 379 8.66 -9.48 -24.33
N ARG A 380 9.98 -9.70 -24.36
CA ARG A 380 10.91 -9.16 -23.33
C ARG A 380 11.08 -7.65 -23.42
N ASN A 381 11.16 -7.09 -24.63
CA ASN A 381 11.22 -5.65 -24.85
C ASN A 381 9.91 -4.98 -24.43
N PHE A 382 8.76 -5.55 -24.80
CA PHE A 382 7.46 -5.05 -24.37
C PHE A 382 7.30 -5.09 -22.83
N PHE A 383 7.69 -6.19 -22.18
CA PHE A 383 7.68 -6.25 -20.72
C PHE A 383 8.56 -5.14 -20.10
N THR A 384 9.72 -4.88 -20.70
CA THR A 384 10.62 -3.82 -20.26
C THR A 384 9.99 -2.44 -20.41
N ASP A 385 9.32 -2.17 -21.54
CA ASP A 385 8.57 -0.94 -21.78
C ASP A 385 7.43 -0.76 -20.77
N LEU A 386 6.68 -1.83 -20.50
CA LEU A 386 5.53 -1.82 -19.60
C LEU A 386 5.97 -1.60 -18.14
N LEU A 387 7.02 -2.31 -17.70
CA LEU A 387 7.60 -2.12 -16.38
C LEU A 387 8.16 -0.70 -16.21
N PHE A 388 8.87 -0.19 -17.23
CA PHE A 388 9.39 1.18 -17.21
C PHE A 388 8.27 2.23 -17.20
N ARG A 389 7.17 2.00 -17.92
CA ARG A 389 5.96 2.82 -17.86
C ARG A 389 5.41 2.83 -16.44
N HIS A 390 5.22 1.68 -15.81
CA HIS A 390 4.67 1.61 -14.46
C HIS A 390 5.64 2.16 -13.39
N LEU A 391 6.96 2.12 -13.61
CA LEU A 391 7.92 2.85 -12.79
C LEU A 391 7.78 4.38 -12.92
N GLN A 392 7.21 4.89 -14.00
CA GLN A 392 6.92 6.31 -14.18
C GLN A 392 5.52 6.70 -13.69
N THR A 393 4.51 5.84 -13.84
CA THR A 393 3.16 6.11 -13.31
C THR A 393 3.11 5.96 -11.79
N SER A 394 3.88 5.03 -11.22
CA SER A 394 3.82 4.72 -9.79
C SER A 394 4.03 5.91 -8.85
N PRO A 395 5.09 6.73 -8.98
CA PRO A 395 5.31 7.87 -8.09
C PRO A 395 4.26 8.98 -8.21
N SER A 396 3.51 9.02 -9.31
CA SER A 396 2.56 10.10 -9.60
C SER A 396 1.11 9.72 -9.35
N ASN A 397 0.79 8.42 -9.28
CA ASN A 397 -0.60 7.95 -9.24
C ASN A 397 -0.87 6.88 -8.17
N MET A 398 0.13 6.11 -7.71
CA MET A 398 -0.13 4.99 -6.80
C MET A 398 -0.24 5.48 -5.36
N HIS A 399 -1.21 4.96 -4.63
CA HIS A 399 -1.54 5.45 -3.30
C HIS A 399 -0.94 4.55 -2.21
N GLY A 400 -0.41 5.18 -1.16
CA GLY A 400 -0.20 4.50 0.13
C GLY A 400 -1.55 4.14 0.75
N ILE A 401 -1.64 2.93 1.30
CA ILE A 401 -2.80 2.44 2.04
C ILE A 401 -2.45 2.52 3.52
N ASP A 402 -3.05 3.51 4.18
CA ASP A 402 -2.63 3.99 5.50
C ASP A 402 -3.52 3.46 6.64
N LEU A 403 -2.91 3.28 7.81
CA LEU A 403 -3.57 3.03 9.10
C LEU A 403 -3.61 4.31 9.93
N VAL A 404 -4.32 4.29 11.06
CA VAL A 404 -4.27 5.41 12.03
C VAL A 404 -2.83 5.68 12.47
N GLU A 405 -2.46 6.95 12.43
CA GLU A 405 -1.18 7.45 12.95
C GLU A 405 -1.05 7.15 14.46
N GLN A 406 -0.03 6.37 14.85
CA GLN A 406 0.32 6.17 16.26
C GLN A 406 1.28 7.27 16.72
N ALA A 407 0.96 7.90 17.85
CA ALA A 407 1.90 8.81 18.50
C ALA A 407 3.14 8.00 18.96
N ASN A 408 4.32 8.38 18.45
CA ASN A 408 5.66 7.85 18.77
C ASN A 408 6.23 6.71 17.88
N GLU A 409 5.68 6.45 16.69
CA GLU A 409 6.30 5.51 15.72
C GLU A 409 6.88 6.24 14.49
N THR A 410 7.83 5.61 13.81
CA THR A 410 8.50 6.22 12.65
C THR A 410 7.56 6.36 11.45
N LYS A 411 7.80 7.33 10.57
CA LYS A 411 6.91 7.61 9.41
C LYS A 411 6.70 6.40 8.47
N ASP A 412 7.59 5.42 8.48
CA ASP A 412 7.49 4.23 7.63
C ASP A 412 6.44 3.21 8.14
N ASP A 413 5.93 3.36 9.37
CA ASP A 413 4.98 2.43 9.98
C ASP A 413 3.50 2.76 9.71
N GLN A 414 3.22 3.86 9.00
CA GLN A 414 1.85 4.36 8.80
C GLN A 414 1.12 3.70 7.62
N SER A 415 1.84 3.27 6.58
CA SER A 415 1.24 2.56 5.44
C SER A 415 1.46 1.06 5.56
N HIS A 416 0.43 0.23 5.35
CA HIS A 416 0.62 -1.21 5.30
C HIS A 416 0.82 -1.74 3.88
N SER A 417 0.38 -1.01 2.86
CA SER A 417 0.40 -1.45 1.47
C SER A 417 0.46 -0.25 0.51
N SER A 418 0.61 -0.54 -0.77
CA SER A 418 0.40 0.43 -1.86
C SER A 418 -0.57 -0.16 -2.88
N GLY A 419 -1.40 0.69 -3.49
CA GLY A 419 -2.46 0.25 -4.41
C GLY A 419 -2.57 1.13 -5.65
N ALA A 420 -3.01 0.51 -6.74
CA ALA A 420 -3.34 1.16 -8.01
C ALA A 420 -4.85 1.42 -8.08
N TYR A 421 -5.25 2.68 -7.94
CA TYR A 421 -6.65 3.12 -7.96
C TYR A 421 -6.87 3.99 -9.17
N ALA A 422 -7.91 3.73 -9.95
CA ALA A 422 -8.12 4.42 -11.21
C ALA A 422 -8.79 5.79 -10.99
N PHE A 423 -9.80 5.87 -10.12
CA PHE A 423 -10.54 7.10 -9.85
C PHE A 423 -9.79 7.99 -8.88
N LEU A 424 -9.27 7.46 -7.78
CA LEU A 424 -8.53 8.26 -6.80
C LEU A 424 -7.31 8.98 -7.39
N SER A 425 -6.70 8.43 -8.44
CA SER A 425 -5.59 9.09 -9.17
C SER A 425 -6.01 10.30 -10.02
N LEU A 426 -7.32 10.56 -10.19
CA LEU A 426 -7.84 11.75 -10.91
C LEU A 426 -8.07 12.95 -9.99
N LEU A 427 -7.94 12.78 -8.67
CA LEU A 427 -8.13 13.86 -7.70
C LEU A 427 -6.88 14.72 -7.64
N ASN A 428 -6.97 15.96 -8.13
CA ASN A 428 -5.84 16.88 -8.12
C ASN A 428 -5.43 17.31 -6.70
N HIS A 429 -4.23 17.84 -6.60
CA HIS A 429 -3.64 18.20 -5.32
C HIS A 429 -4.10 19.56 -4.77
N SER A 430 -4.36 19.63 -3.46
CA SER A 430 -4.24 20.85 -2.65
C SER A 430 -3.41 20.60 -1.39
N CYS A 431 -2.59 21.58 -0.99
CA CYS A 431 -1.91 21.53 0.31
C CYS A 431 -2.90 21.65 1.49
N ALA A 432 -4.10 22.18 1.24
CA ALA A 432 -5.27 22.19 2.12
C ALA A 432 -6.44 21.48 1.39
N PRO A 433 -6.46 20.13 1.39
CA PRO A 433 -7.47 19.35 0.65
C PRO A 433 -8.88 19.59 1.21
N ASN A 434 -9.89 19.25 0.42
CA ASN A 434 -11.29 19.24 0.86
C ASN A 434 -11.86 17.81 0.88
N THR A 435 -11.03 16.79 0.62
CA THR A 435 -11.37 15.37 0.73
C THR A 435 -10.40 14.63 1.67
N LEU A 436 -10.83 13.48 2.16
CA LEU A 436 -10.08 12.58 3.03
C LEU A 436 -10.30 11.13 2.59
N ARG A 437 -9.22 10.36 2.43
CA ARG A 437 -9.29 8.92 2.20
C ARG A 437 -9.21 8.14 3.51
N ILE A 438 -10.08 7.15 3.65
CA ILE A 438 -10.08 6.18 4.75
C ILE A 438 -10.13 4.77 4.15
N TYR A 439 -9.30 3.84 4.64
CA TYR A 439 -9.20 2.49 4.07
C TYR A 439 -9.77 1.42 4.99
N GLU A 440 -10.66 0.57 4.48
CA GLU A 440 -11.04 -0.71 5.08
C GLU A 440 -10.28 -1.83 4.37
N GLY A 441 -9.23 -2.35 5.00
CA GLY A 441 -8.30 -3.24 4.31
C GLY A 441 -7.61 -2.52 3.14
N VAL A 442 -8.01 -2.81 1.91
CA VAL A 442 -7.54 -2.07 0.71
C VAL A 442 -8.65 -1.29 0.03
N LYS A 443 -9.89 -1.38 0.50
CA LYS A 443 -10.99 -0.60 -0.06
C LYS A 443 -10.91 0.82 0.47
N ALA A 444 -10.90 1.81 -0.41
CA ALA A 444 -10.89 3.22 -0.06
C ALA A 444 -12.31 3.77 0.04
N TYR A 445 -12.55 4.64 1.02
CA TYR A 445 -13.68 5.53 1.14
C TYR A 445 -13.18 6.97 0.97
N LEU A 446 -13.80 7.75 0.09
CA LEU A 446 -13.49 9.17 -0.10
C LEU A 446 -14.56 10.02 0.58
N PHE A 447 -14.18 10.62 1.70
CA PHE A 447 -15.00 11.53 2.48
C PHE A 447 -14.75 12.98 2.06
N VAL A 448 -15.79 13.80 2.12
CA VAL A 448 -15.67 15.26 2.09
C VAL A 448 -15.21 15.73 3.47
N LEU A 449 -14.09 16.45 3.51
CA LEU A 449 -13.46 16.96 4.73
C LEU A 449 -13.79 18.45 4.96
N ARG A 450 -14.06 19.19 3.89
CA ARG A 450 -14.48 20.60 3.90
C ARG A 450 -15.64 20.78 2.91
N PRO A 451 -16.65 21.62 3.18
CA PRO A 451 -17.77 21.80 2.27
C PRO A 451 -17.32 22.21 0.86
N ILE A 452 -17.97 21.67 -0.16
CA ILE A 452 -17.66 21.92 -1.58
C ILE A 452 -18.94 22.37 -2.25
N LYS A 453 -18.96 23.58 -2.80
CA LYS A 453 -20.13 24.09 -3.55
C LYS A 453 -20.27 23.41 -4.90
N ALA A 454 -21.49 23.39 -5.44
CA ALA A 454 -21.73 23.00 -6.83
C ALA A 454 -20.78 23.76 -7.79
N GLY A 455 -20.14 23.02 -8.69
CA GLY A 455 -19.07 23.50 -9.58
C GLY A 455 -17.67 23.48 -8.96
N GLY A 456 -17.54 23.21 -7.66
CA GLY A 456 -16.28 23.14 -6.94
C GLY A 456 -15.47 21.88 -7.24
N VAL A 457 -14.14 22.01 -7.17
CA VAL A 457 -13.18 20.94 -7.45
C VAL A 457 -12.94 20.10 -6.19
N LEU A 458 -12.84 18.78 -6.36
CA LEU A 458 -12.40 17.86 -5.31
C LEU A 458 -10.88 17.78 -5.32
N TYR A 459 -10.26 18.10 -4.17
CA TYR A 459 -8.82 18.08 -3.99
C TYR A 459 -8.40 17.07 -2.92
N ASP A 460 -7.36 16.31 -3.27
CA ASP A 460 -6.66 15.40 -2.38
C ASP A 460 -5.28 15.98 -1.96
N ASN A 461 -4.64 15.36 -0.96
CA ASN A 461 -3.29 15.70 -0.54
C ASN A 461 -2.25 14.66 -0.98
N TYR A 462 -1.25 15.10 -1.75
CA TYR A 462 -0.18 14.25 -2.26
C TYR A 462 0.99 14.10 -1.27
N GLY A 463 0.73 14.22 0.03
CA GLY A 463 1.73 14.16 1.10
C GLY A 463 2.40 15.51 1.43
N ALA A 464 1.86 16.62 0.92
CA ALA A 464 2.38 17.98 1.12
C ALA A 464 1.39 18.86 1.91
N HIS A 465 0.89 18.38 3.05
CA HIS A 465 -0.09 19.12 3.85
C HIS A 465 0.52 20.38 4.52
N PHE A 466 -0.21 21.51 4.49
CA PHE A 466 0.30 22.79 5.01
C PHE A 466 0.55 22.76 6.52
N ALA A 467 -0.25 21.99 7.26
CA ALA A 467 -0.14 21.90 8.71
C ALA A 467 1.17 21.21 9.16
N VAL A 468 1.82 20.43 8.29
CA VAL A 468 3.02 19.65 8.59
C VAL A 468 4.28 20.32 8.02
N PHE A 469 4.24 20.73 6.74
CA PHE A 469 5.41 21.22 6.01
C PHE A 469 5.27 22.70 5.65
N GLY A 470 6.38 23.44 5.57
CA GLY A 470 6.36 24.84 5.13
C GLY A 470 6.25 24.96 3.61
N LYS A 471 5.79 26.11 3.10
CA LYS A 471 5.53 26.33 1.65
C LYS A 471 6.68 25.91 0.75
N LYS A 472 7.92 26.32 1.06
CA LYS A 472 9.10 25.96 0.26
C LYS A 472 9.26 24.44 0.10
N GLN A 473 9.20 23.71 1.22
CA GLN A 473 9.31 22.25 1.21
C GLN A 473 8.17 21.59 0.43
N ARG A 474 6.93 22.09 0.59
CA ARG A 474 5.77 21.58 -0.17
C ARG A 474 5.98 21.74 -1.69
N GLN A 475 6.40 22.93 -2.12
CA GLN A 475 6.68 23.21 -3.53
C GLN A 475 7.80 22.34 -4.10
N GLU A 476 8.91 22.19 -3.37
CA GLU A 476 10.03 21.34 -3.78
C GLU A 476 9.62 19.87 -3.93
N THR A 477 8.88 19.32 -2.96
CA THR A 477 8.37 17.94 -3.02
C THR A 477 7.45 17.73 -4.21
N LEU A 478 6.47 18.62 -4.42
CA LEU A 478 5.50 18.51 -5.51
C LEU A 478 6.15 18.68 -6.88
N SER A 479 7.05 19.64 -7.03
CA SER A 479 7.79 19.87 -8.27
C SER A 479 8.70 18.68 -8.62
N MET A 480 9.37 18.11 -7.63
CA MET A 480 10.27 16.96 -7.83
C MET A 480 9.52 15.67 -8.18
N GLN A 481 8.40 15.37 -7.52
CA GLN A 481 7.71 14.09 -7.70
C GLN A 481 6.60 14.15 -8.75
N TYR A 482 5.81 15.21 -8.74
CA TYR A 482 4.58 15.35 -9.55
C TYR A 482 4.72 16.37 -10.69
N ARG A 483 5.86 17.07 -10.79
CA ARG A 483 6.23 17.95 -11.92
C ARG A 483 5.33 19.17 -12.11
N PHE A 484 4.78 19.71 -11.02
CA PHE A 484 4.00 20.95 -11.03
C PHE A 484 4.33 21.83 -9.81
N ASN A 485 3.97 23.12 -9.90
CA ASN A 485 4.03 24.06 -8.79
C ASN A 485 2.60 24.31 -8.27
N CYS A 486 2.38 24.11 -6.98
CA CYS A 486 1.04 24.18 -6.39
C CYS A 486 0.57 25.63 -6.21
N LYS A 487 -0.65 25.93 -6.67
CA LYS A 487 -1.28 27.26 -6.56
C LYS A 487 -2.51 27.27 -5.64
N CYS A 488 -2.66 26.26 -4.77
CA CYS A 488 -3.79 26.24 -3.83
C CYS A 488 -3.73 27.41 -2.83
N GLU A 489 -4.87 27.70 -2.19
CA GLU A 489 -5.02 28.78 -1.20
C GLU A 489 -3.94 28.75 -0.10
N ALA A 490 -3.55 27.55 0.36
CA ALA A 490 -2.55 27.41 1.42
C ALA A 490 -1.13 27.76 0.96
N CYS A 491 -0.84 27.67 -0.33
CA CYS A 491 0.41 28.12 -0.92
C CYS A 491 0.37 29.62 -1.24
N GLU A 492 -0.74 30.14 -1.75
CA GLU A 492 -0.88 31.57 -2.07
C GLU A 492 -0.87 32.43 -0.81
N LEU A 493 -1.64 32.04 0.21
CA LEU A 493 -1.77 32.73 1.49
C LEU A 493 -0.71 32.33 2.53
N ASP A 494 0.21 31.44 2.17
CA ASP A 494 1.29 30.90 3.02
C ASP A 494 0.81 30.46 4.41
N TYR A 495 -0.14 29.53 4.44
CA TYR A 495 -0.72 29.04 5.69
C TYR A 495 0.34 28.52 6.67
N ALA A 496 0.17 28.91 7.93
CA ALA A 496 1.00 28.49 9.03
C ALA A 496 0.86 26.99 9.32
N LYS A 497 1.94 26.39 9.86
CA LYS A 497 1.92 25.01 10.37
C LYS A 497 0.98 24.87 11.57
N TYR A 498 0.57 23.64 11.88
CA TYR A 498 -0.43 23.32 12.91
C TYR A 498 -0.21 24.07 14.23
N ARG A 499 1.02 24.04 14.77
CA ARG A 499 1.38 24.66 16.06
C ARG A 499 1.25 26.19 16.08
N ASN A 500 1.24 26.82 14.92
CA ASN A 500 1.20 28.27 14.74
C ASN A 500 -0.12 28.74 14.12
N LEU A 501 -1.12 27.85 14.01
CA LEU A 501 -2.43 28.24 13.51
C LEU A 501 -3.11 29.21 14.50
N PRO A 502 -3.77 30.26 13.99
CA PRO A 502 -4.43 31.22 14.86
C PRO A 502 -5.62 30.57 15.57
N PHE A 503 -5.84 30.96 16.82
CA PHE A 503 -7.09 30.71 17.52
C PHE A 503 -8.08 31.82 17.17
N LYS A 504 -9.29 31.46 16.75
CA LYS A 504 -10.34 32.43 16.40
C LYS A 504 -11.42 32.46 17.48
N ALA A 505 -11.59 33.57 18.19
CA ALA A 505 -12.55 33.67 19.29
C ALA A 505 -14.02 33.42 18.86
N SER A 506 -14.34 33.64 17.58
CA SER A 506 -15.66 33.39 17.00
C SER A 506 -15.95 31.91 16.73
N VAL A 507 -14.96 31.02 16.82
CA VAL A 507 -15.09 29.60 16.50
C VAL A 507 -15.09 28.80 17.81
N PRO A 508 -16.16 28.05 18.12
CA PRO A 508 -16.20 27.25 19.34
C PRO A 508 -15.21 26.07 19.29
N LEU A 509 -14.93 25.47 20.45
CA LEU A 509 -14.22 24.20 20.54
C LEU A 509 -15.24 23.05 20.47
N VAL A 510 -15.05 22.11 19.53
CA VAL A 510 -15.87 20.90 19.42
C VAL A 510 -15.21 19.68 20.08
N SER A 511 -13.88 19.69 20.16
CA SER A 511 -13.07 18.66 20.80
C SER A 511 -12.51 19.17 22.13
N ASN A 512 -12.28 18.25 23.06
CA ASN A 512 -11.64 18.51 24.35
C ASN A 512 -10.67 17.36 24.68
N ASP A 513 -9.99 17.43 25.82
CA ASP A 513 -9.02 16.41 26.24
C ASP A 513 -9.64 14.99 26.37
N THR A 514 -10.93 14.90 26.67
CA THR A 514 -11.65 13.61 26.76
C THR A 514 -11.81 12.99 25.37
N ASP A 515 -12.19 13.78 24.37
CA ASP A 515 -12.27 13.36 22.98
C ASP A 515 -10.93 12.82 22.49
N LEU A 516 -9.86 13.60 22.69
CA LEU A 516 -8.50 13.22 22.29
C LEU A 516 -8.04 11.95 23.00
N LYS A 517 -8.36 11.79 24.28
CA LYS A 517 -8.01 10.59 25.06
C LYS A 517 -8.77 9.36 24.56
N LEU A 518 -10.07 9.46 24.27
CA LEU A 518 -10.89 8.33 23.85
C LEU A 518 -10.59 7.91 22.40
N LEU A 519 -10.39 8.88 21.50
CA LEU A 519 -9.94 8.61 20.13
C LEU A 519 -8.49 8.07 20.12
N GLY A 520 -7.61 8.62 20.94
CA GLY A 520 -6.24 8.11 21.11
C GLY A 520 -6.17 6.71 21.72
N ALA A 521 -7.22 6.29 22.44
CA ALA A 521 -7.41 4.93 22.93
C ALA A 521 -8.20 4.04 21.94
N TYR A 522 -8.44 4.50 20.71
CA TYR A 522 -9.13 3.78 19.64
C TYR A 522 -10.54 3.29 20.04
N ASN A 523 -11.25 4.06 20.87
CA ASN A 523 -12.56 3.66 21.36
C ASN A 523 -13.62 3.70 20.24
N TYR A 524 -14.03 2.52 19.78
CA TYR A 524 -14.98 2.35 18.68
C TYR A 524 -16.35 2.97 18.96
N GLU A 525 -16.93 2.71 20.13
CA GLU A 525 -18.25 3.25 20.50
C GLU A 525 -18.23 4.78 20.57
N PHE A 526 -17.15 5.35 21.12
CA PHE A 526 -16.98 6.80 21.14
C PHE A 526 -16.88 7.36 19.72
N ALA A 527 -16.03 6.78 18.85
CA ALA A 527 -15.90 7.22 17.46
C ALA A 527 -17.25 7.18 16.73
N LEU A 528 -17.96 6.05 16.80
CA LEU A 528 -19.27 5.85 16.17
C LEU A 528 -20.31 6.87 16.67
N ASN A 529 -20.36 7.15 17.97
CA ASN A 529 -21.34 8.07 18.54
C ASN A 529 -21.00 9.55 18.35
N ASN A 530 -19.76 9.89 17.97
CA ASN A 530 -19.29 11.28 17.96
C ASN A 530 -18.84 11.79 16.60
N TYR A 531 -18.55 10.94 15.59
CA TYR A 531 -18.00 11.44 14.32
C TYR A 531 -18.89 12.52 13.66
N GLN A 532 -20.21 12.35 13.71
CA GLN A 532 -21.17 13.28 13.12
C GLN A 532 -21.09 14.68 13.74
N LYS A 533 -20.79 14.78 15.05
CA LYS A 533 -20.64 16.08 15.73
C LYS A 533 -19.49 16.90 15.14
N TYR A 534 -18.42 16.23 14.70
CA TYR A 534 -17.29 16.90 14.04
C TYR A 534 -17.68 17.30 12.62
N CYS A 535 -18.40 16.44 11.88
CA CYS A 535 -18.94 16.78 10.56
C CYS A 535 -19.81 18.04 10.60
N ASP A 536 -20.75 18.11 11.54
CA ASP A 536 -21.67 19.24 11.68
C ASP A 536 -20.92 20.52 12.03
N PHE A 537 -19.99 20.45 12.99
CA PHE A 537 -19.13 21.58 13.37
C PHE A 537 -18.29 22.10 12.20
N LEU A 538 -17.63 21.20 11.47
CA LEU A 538 -16.77 21.55 10.34
C LEU A 538 -17.58 22.16 9.18
N THR A 539 -18.80 21.65 8.94
CA THR A 539 -19.72 22.20 7.94
C THR A 539 -20.16 23.62 8.31
N GLN A 540 -20.54 23.84 9.57
CA GLN A 540 -21.05 25.14 10.04
C GLN A 540 -19.96 26.23 10.13
N ASN A 541 -18.71 25.84 10.38
CA ASN A 541 -17.62 26.79 10.65
C ASN A 541 -16.59 26.88 9.50
N ALA A 542 -16.89 26.33 8.33
CA ALA A 542 -15.95 26.19 7.21
C ALA A 542 -15.24 27.49 6.80
N ASP A 543 -15.95 28.62 6.81
CA ASP A 543 -15.41 29.94 6.43
C ASP A 543 -14.30 30.44 7.35
N ALA A 544 -14.18 29.85 8.55
CA ALA A 544 -13.12 30.22 9.49
C ALA A 544 -11.82 29.44 9.27
N PHE A 545 -11.76 28.51 8.30
CA PHE A 545 -10.54 27.79 7.95
C PHE A 545 -9.48 28.74 7.33
N PRO A 546 -8.18 28.56 7.61
CA PRO A 546 -7.61 27.65 8.59
C PRO A 546 -7.57 28.31 9.99
N CYS A 547 -7.84 27.53 11.03
CA CYS A 547 -7.61 27.91 12.41
C CYS A 547 -7.37 26.67 13.27
N ALA A 548 -6.82 26.86 14.49
CA ALA A 548 -6.49 25.76 15.37
C ALA A 548 -7.71 24.88 15.71
N GLN A 549 -8.89 25.48 15.92
CA GLN A 549 -10.10 24.74 16.26
C GLN A 549 -10.62 23.86 15.11
N ILE A 550 -10.60 24.36 13.87
CA ILE A 550 -11.04 23.59 12.70
C ILE A 550 -10.07 22.46 12.42
N SER A 551 -8.76 22.72 12.37
CA SER A 551 -7.79 21.66 12.12
C SER A 551 -7.76 20.61 13.24
N SER A 552 -8.04 20.98 14.49
CA SER A 552 -8.22 19.99 15.56
C SER A 552 -9.46 19.11 15.35
N ALA A 553 -10.56 19.69 14.86
CA ALA A 553 -11.78 18.96 14.55
C ALA A 553 -11.61 18.03 13.33
N GLU A 554 -10.88 18.46 12.29
CA GLU A 554 -10.50 17.63 11.13
C GLU A 554 -9.71 16.38 11.58
N GLU A 555 -8.75 16.53 12.48
CA GLU A 555 -7.99 15.39 13.03
C GLU A 555 -8.88 14.47 13.89
N CYS A 556 -9.79 15.03 14.71
CA CYS A 556 -10.72 14.20 15.48
C CYS A 556 -11.65 13.40 14.56
N LEU A 557 -12.17 14.02 13.50
CA LEU A 557 -13.00 13.34 12.50
C LEU A 557 -12.21 12.24 11.80
N LYS A 558 -11.00 12.55 11.32
CA LYS A 558 -10.11 11.56 10.67
C LYS A 558 -9.86 10.36 11.57
N MET A 559 -9.49 10.58 12.84
CA MET A 559 -9.29 9.49 13.80
C MET A 559 -10.56 8.66 14.00
N ALA A 560 -11.71 9.31 14.19
CA ALA A 560 -12.99 8.62 14.39
C ALA A 560 -13.33 7.73 13.18
N LEU A 561 -13.21 8.24 11.95
CA LEU A 561 -13.51 7.50 10.73
C LEU A 561 -12.60 6.28 10.56
N HIS A 562 -11.30 6.41 10.82
CA HIS A 562 -10.39 5.26 10.76
C HIS A 562 -10.71 4.20 11.82
N ILE A 563 -11.07 4.59 13.04
CA ILE A 563 -11.48 3.66 14.10
C ILE A 563 -12.73 2.89 13.65
N MET A 564 -13.70 3.59 13.06
CA MET A 564 -14.95 2.99 12.61
C MET A 564 -14.74 1.93 11.53
N VAL A 565 -13.78 2.08 10.62
CA VAL A 565 -13.46 1.05 9.60
C VAL A 565 -12.42 0.02 10.06
N ASP A 566 -12.09 0.00 11.35
CA ASP A 566 -11.09 -0.89 11.94
C ASP A 566 -9.67 -0.72 11.37
N ALA A 567 -9.36 0.45 10.79
CA ALA A 567 -8.04 0.82 10.24
C ALA A 567 -7.02 1.19 11.33
N VAL A 568 -7.17 0.62 12.52
CA VAL A 568 -6.27 0.77 13.65
C VAL A 568 -5.29 -0.40 13.61
N PRO A 569 -3.98 -0.17 13.78
CA PRO A 569 -3.02 -1.28 13.83
C PRO A 569 -3.39 -2.26 14.94
N LEU A 570 -3.28 -3.56 14.70
CA LEU A 570 -3.66 -4.57 15.70
C LEU A 570 -2.89 -4.39 17.02
N LYS A 571 -1.62 -3.96 16.96
CA LYS A 571 -0.81 -3.58 18.14
C LYS A 571 -1.46 -2.51 19.02
N ALA A 572 -2.24 -1.60 18.43
CA ALA A 572 -2.91 -0.50 19.14
C ALA A 572 -4.25 -0.91 19.77
N LYS A 573 -4.90 -1.96 19.23
CA LYS A 573 -6.13 -2.56 19.77
C LYS A 573 -5.87 -3.48 20.97
N MET A 574 -4.62 -3.62 21.38
CA MET A 574 -4.06 -4.73 22.15
C MET A 574 -3.17 -4.22 23.26
#